data_AF-A0A9N8QUW9-F1
#
_entry.id   AF-A0A9N8QUW9-F1
#
_cell.length_a   1.000
_cell.length_b   1.000
_cell.length_c   1.000
_cell.angle_alpha   90.00
_cell.angle_beta   90.00
_cell.angle_gamma   90.00
#
_symmetry.space_group_name_H-M   'P 1'
#
loop_
_entity.id
_entity.type
_entity.pdbx_description
1 polymer ?
#
loop_
_entity_poly.entity_id
_entity_poly.type
_entity_poly.pdbx_seq_one_letter_code
_entity_poly.pdbx_strand_id
1 'polypeptide(L)'
;MLQIPLTDVDWARVQHLFPVVSSGRGRPRRSDREILNAILWLQQTKEKWHRLPATFPPQQTCYLRYMTWKKTGVLERVNERLPLCDQALSTC
;
A
#
# COMPACT_ATOMS: atom_id res chain seq x y z
N MET A 1 4.14 -12.06 -9.99
CA MET A 1 4.65 -10.68 -9.87
C MET A 1 3.51 -9.77 -9.45
N LEU A 2 3.66 -8.98 -8.38
CA LEU A 2 2.71 -7.91 -8.11
C LEU A 2 2.93 -6.77 -9.09
N GLN A 3 1.84 -6.29 -9.69
CA GLN A 3 1.85 -5.17 -10.60
C GLN A 3 1.61 -3.87 -9.82
N ILE A 4 2.55 -2.93 -9.94
CA ILE A 4 2.44 -1.58 -9.37
C ILE A 4 2.46 -0.59 -10.53
N PRO A 5 1.52 0.38 -10.59
CA PRO A 5 0.45 0.65 -9.62
C PRO A 5 -0.61 -0.45 -9.57
N LEU A 6 -1.29 -0.61 -8.42
CA LEU A 6 -2.37 -1.59 -8.28
C LEU A 6 -3.44 -1.36 -9.35
N THR A 7 -3.91 -2.44 -9.96
CA THR A 7 -5.10 -2.38 -10.83
C THR A 7 -6.34 -2.05 -10.01
N ASP A 8 -7.37 -1.50 -10.64
CA ASP A 8 -8.64 -1.20 -9.98
C ASP A 8 -9.32 -2.46 -9.42
N VAL A 9 -9.07 -3.62 -10.04
CA VAL A 9 -9.55 -4.94 -9.56
C VAL A 9 -8.86 -5.33 -8.26
N ASP A 10 -7.53 -5.25 -8.20
CA ASP A 10 -6.78 -5.57 -6.97
C ASP A 10 -7.09 -4.58 -5.87
N TRP A 11 -7.19 -3.30 -6.21
CA TRP A 11 -7.61 -2.26 -5.28
C TRP A 11 -9.00 -2.54 -4.72
N ALA A 12 -9.96 -2.96 -5.55
CA ALA A 12 -11.31 -3.27 -5.11
C ALA A 12 -11.38 -4.40 -4.07
N ARG A 13 -10.41 -5.33 -4.10
CA ARG A 13 -10.29 -6.42 -3.12
C ARG A 13 -9.78 -5.96 -1.76
N VAL A 14 -9.09 -4.83 -1.68
CA VAL A 14 -8.47 -4.36 -0.42
C VAL A 14 -9.06 -3.04 0.08
N GLN A 15 -9.72 -2.27 -0.78
CA GLN A 15 -10.26 -0.94 -0.45
C GLN A 15 -11.18 -0.96 0.79
N HIS A 16 -11.89 -2.07 1.01
CA HIS A 16 -12.82 -2.24 2.14
C HIS A 16 -12.11 -2.42 3.49
N LEU A 17 -10.82 -2.72 3.49
CA LEU A 17 -9.99 -2.78 4.71
C LEU A 17 -9.56 -1.39 5.18
N PHE A 18 -9.61 -0.41 4.28
CA PHE A 18 -9.33 0.96 4.60
C PHE A 18 -10.64 1.64 5.01
N PRO A 19 -10.62 2.56 5.99
CA PRO A 19 -11.81 3.29 6.36
C PRO A 19 -12.36 4.00 5.13
N VAL A 20 -13.58 3.66 4.73
CA VAL A 20 -14.26 4.24 3.56
C VAL A 20 -14.27 5.75 3.73
N VAL A 21 -13.56 6.45 2.85
CA VAL A 21 -13.48 7.91 2.86
C VAL A 21 -14.78 8.42 2.25
N SER A 22 -15.84 8.47 3.04
CA SER A 22 -17.02 9.25 2.69
C SER A 22 -16.55 10.69 2.54
N SER A 23 -16.61 11.22 1.32
CA SER A 23 -16.27 12.57 0.93
C SER A 23 -17.25 13.58 1.56
N GLY A 24 -17.22 13.68 2.89
CA GLY A 24 -17.89 14.73 3.64
C GLY A 24 -17.00 15.97 3.69
N ARG A 25 -17.51 17.09 3.15
CA ARG A 25 -16.99 18.48 3.19
C ARG A 25 -15.56 18.64 3.78
N GLY A 26 -14.57 18.74 2.90
CA GLY A 26 -13.17 19.06 3.24
C GLY A 26 -12.22 18.76 2.07
N ARG A 27 -10.95 19.22 2.14
CA ARG A 27 -9.93 18.90 1.13
C ARG A 27 -9.83 17.37 0.99
N PRO A 28 -9.96 16.81 -0.23
CA PRO A 28 -9.88 15.36 -0.41
C PRO A 28 -8.58 14.86 0.20
N ARG A 29 -8.71 13.93 1.16
CA ARG A 29 -7.54 13.26 1.74
C ARG A 29 -6.83 12.53 0.60
N ARG A 30 -5.48 12.52 0.62
CA ARG A 30 -4.66 11.83 -0.38
C ARG A 30 -5.14 10.39 -0.55
N SER A 31 -5.16 9.89 -1.77
CA SER A 31 -5.75 8.60 -2.09
C SER A 31 -5.03 7.49 -1.33
N ASP A 32 -5.74 6.73 -0.50
CA ASP A 32 -5.14 5.60 0.24
C ASP A 32 -4.52 4.56 -0.71
N ARG A 33 -5.02 4.47 -1.96
CA ARG A 33 -4.42 3.69 -3.06
C ARG A 33 -2.99 4.13 -3.40
N GLU A 34 -2.74 5.44 -3.49
CA GLU A 34 -1.40 5.96 -3.82
C GLU A 34 -0.39 5.68 -2.70
N ILE A 35 -0.85 5.79 -1.45
CA ILE A 35 -0.04 5.48 -0.27
C ILE A 35 0.23 3.97 -0.20
N LEU A 36 -0.77 3.13 -0.48
CA LEU A 36 -0.59 1.68 -0.54
C LEU A 36 0.38 1.28 -1.64
N ASN A 37 0.27 1.88 -2.83
CA ASN A 37 1.20 1.66 -3.94
C ASN A 37 2.65 1.98 -3.51
N ALA A 38 2.87 3.10 -2.81
CA ALA A 38 4.19 3.47 -2.30
C ALA A 38 4.75 2.45 -1.28
N ILE A 39 3.91 1.97 -0.37
CA ILE A 39 4.28 0.95 0.62
C ILE A 39 4.62 -0.38 -0.04
N LEU A 40 3.81 -0.82 -1.00
CA LEU A 40 4.03 -2.09 -1.71
C LEU A 40 5.27 -2.02 -2.59
N TRP A 41 5.53 -0.85 -3.20
CA TRP A 41 6.75 -0.63 -3.96
C TRP A 41 7.98 -0.83 -3.08
N LEU A 42 8.00 -0.24 -1.88
CA LEU A 42 9.09 -0.44 -0.91
C LEU A 42 9.22 -1.90 -0.45
N GLN A 43 8.10 -2.61 -0.24
CA GLN A 43 8.14 -4.02 0.14
C GLN A 43 8.69 -4.92 -0.98
N GLN A 44 8.44 -4.55 -2.23
CA GLN A 44 8.90 -5.29 -3.41
C GLN A 44 10.35 -4.98 -3.77
N THR A 45 10.76 -3.71 -3.72
CA THR A 45 12.14 -3.29 -4.00
C THR A 45 13.09 -3.52 -2.82
N LYS A 46 12.55 -3.77 -1.61
CA LYS A 46 13.30 -3.83 -0.35
C LYS A 46 14.12 -2.57 -0.05
N GLU A 47 13.71 -1.44 -0.64
CA GLU A 47 14.40 -0.17 -0.50
C GLU A 47 13.98 0.62 0.73
N LYS A 48 14.78 1.64 1.05
CA LYS A 48 14.46 2.58 2.14
C LYS A 48 13.47 3.64 1.66
N TRP A 49 12.68 4.17 2.59
CA TRP A 49 11.74 5.26 2.37
C TRP A 49 12.34 6.47 1.62
N HIS A 50 13.62 6.78 1.86
CA HIS A 50 14.34 7.89 1.21
C HIS A 50 14.57 7.70 -0.29
N ARG A 51 14.47 6.47 -0.80
CA ARG A 51 14.56 6.13 -2.22
C ARG A 51 13.21 6.14 -2.91
N LEU A 52 12.13 6.46 -2.19
CA LEU A 52 10.79 6.53 -2.76
C LEU A 52 10.75 7.60 -3.86
N PRO A 53 10.38 7.24 -5.10
CA PRO A 53 10.29 8.19 -6.20
C PRO A 53 9.33 9.36 -5.89
N ALA A 54 9.65 10.55 -6.39
CA ALA A 54 8.82 11.74 -6.23
C ALA A 54 7.44 11.66 -6.94
N THR A 55 7.21 10.61 -7.73
CA THR A 55 5.89 10.29 -8.32
C THR A 55 4.89 9.82 -7.28
N PHE A 56 5.35 9.33 -6.12
CA PHE A 56 4.50 8.90 -5.03
C PHE A 56 4.16 10.07 -4.08
N PRO A 57 3.12 9.91 -3.24
CA PRO A 57 2.82 10.89 -2.20
C PRO A 57 4.01 11.08 -1.24
N PRO A 58 4.04 12.22 -0.51
CA PRO A 58 5.15 12.56 0.38
C PRO A 58 5.50 11.41 1.33
N GLN A 59 6.79 11.07 1.38
CA GLN A 59 7.32 9.98 2.20
C GLN A 59 6.80 10.00 3.65
N GLN A 60 6.72 11.18 4.25
CA GLN A 60 6.22 11.36 5.62
C GLN A 60 4.76 10.92 5.78
N THR A 61 3.89 11.23 4.81
CA THR A 61 2.49 10.79 4.81
C THR A 61 2.40 9.28 4.68
N CYS A 62 3.19 8.69 3.77
CA CYS A 62 3.22 7.24 3.59
C CYS A 62 3.71 6.53 4.85
N TYR A 63 4.73 7.05 5.51
CA TYR A 63 5.27 6.47 6.74
C TYR A 63 4.28 6.51 7.90
N LEU A 64 3.59 7.64 8.13
CA LEU A 64 2.57 7.74 9.19
C LEU A 64 1.40 6.77 8.96
N ARG A 65 0.98 6.63 7.70
CA ARG A 65 -0.05 5.66 7.31
C ARG A 65 0.42 4.22 7.45
N TYR A 66 1.64 3.92 7.02
CA TYR A 66 2.27 2.61 7.23
C TYR A 66 2.26 2.22 8.72
N MET A 67 2.68 3.12 9.60
CA MET A 67 2.66 2.87 11.04
C MET A 67 1.26 2.65 11.59
N THR A 68 0.29 3.44 11.13
CA THR A 68 -1.12 3.27 11.50
C THR A 68 -1.64 1.90 11.07
N TRP A 69 -1.42 1.53 9.81
CA TRP A 69 -1.91 0.29 9.22
C TRP A 69 -1.22 -0.95 9.76
N LYS A 70 0.07 -0.86 10.08
CA LYS A 70 0.82 -1.89 10.78
C LYS A 70 0.27 -2.12 12.18
N LYS A 71 -0.07 -1.05 12.91
CA LYS A 71 -0.67 -1.17 14.25
C LYS A 71 -2.07 -1.78 14.20
N THR A 72 -2.85 -1.48 13.16
CA THR A 72 -4.21 -2.02 12.99
C THR A 72 -4.27 -3.38 12.29
N GLY A 73 -3.13 -3.92 11.83
CA GLY A 73 -3.08 -5.19 11.08
C GLY A 73 -3.63 -5.11 9.66
N VAL A 74 -3.82 -3.91 9.11
CA VAL A 74 -4.40 -3.73 7.76
C VAL A 74 -3.45 -4.22 6.69
N LEU A 75 -2.14 -4.03 6.86
CA LEU A 75 -1.14 -4.49 5.89
C LEU A 75 -1.09 -6.00 5.80
N GLU A 76 -1.25 -6.70 6.92
CA GLU A 76 -1.32 -8.15 7.01
C GLU A 76 -2.56 -8.65 6.25
N ARG A 77 -3.72 -8.01 6.45
CA ARG A 77 -4.96 -8.32 5.72
C ARG A 77 -4.89 -8.02 4.22
N VAL A 78 -4.10 -7.02 3.83
CA VAL A 78 -3.80 -6.70 2.43
C VAL A 78 -2.91 -7.79 1.83
N ASN A 79 -1.86 -8.19 2.55
CA ASN A 79 -0.91 -9.22 2.14
C ASN A 79 -1.56 -10.61 2.03
N GLU A 80 -2.59 -10.90 2.83
CA GLU A 80 -3.41 -12.12 2.70
C GLU A 80 -4.26 -12.13 1.41
N ARG A 81 -4.75 -10.95 0.99
CA ARG A 81 -5.69 -10.82 -0.14
C ARG A 81 -5.02 -10.57 -1.48
N LEU A 82 -3.85 -9.93 -1.46
CA LEU A 82 -3.00 -9.75 -2.62
C LEU A 82 -1.98 -10.89 -2.64
N PRO A 83 -1.84 -11.65 -3.73
CA PRO A 83 -0.74 -12.58 -3.87
C PRO A 83 0.56 -11.78 -4.03
N LEU A 84 1.10 -11.28 -2.91
CA LEU A 84 2.53 -11.06 -2.79
C LEU A 84 3.15 -12.40 -3.15
N CYS A 85 3.82 -12.43 -4.29
CA CYS A 85 4.65 -13.56 -4.63
C CYS A 85 5.76 -13.60 -3.58
N ASP A 86 5.50 -14.33 -2.51
CA ASP A 86 6.51 -14.85 -1.62
C ASP A 86 7.35 -15.77 -2.50
N GLN A 87 8.49 -15.30 -2.98
CA GLN A 87 9.49 -16.20 -3.53
C GLN A 87 10.17 -16.91 -2.37
N ALA A 88 9.43 -17.78 -1.67
CA ALA A 88 9.98 -18.92 -0.96
C ALA A 88 9.89 -20.20 -1.83
N LEU A 89 10.06 -20.06 -3.14
CA LEU A 89 10.31 -21.19 -4.05
C LEU A 89 11.46 -20.85 -5.00
N SER A 90 12.67 -20.87 -4.46
CA SER A 90 13.96 -21.06 -5.14
C SER A 90 14.98 -21.24 -4.02
N THR A 91 15.23 -22.43 -3.48
CA THR A 91 15.79 -23.59 -4.17
C THR A 91 15.53 -24.81 -3.28
N CYS A 92 14.89 -25.86 -3.80
CA CYS A 92 15.21 -27.22 -3.35
C CYS A 92 16.54 -27.62 -3.97
#